data_AF-A0A2E1Q474-F1
#
_entry.id   AF-A0A2E1Q474-F1
#
_cell.length_a   1.000
_cell.length_b   1.000
_cell.length_c   1.000
_cell.angle_alpha   90.00
_cell.angle_beta   90.00
_cell.angle_gamma   90.00
#
_symmetry.space_group_name_H-M   'P 1'
#
loop_
_entity.id
_entity.type
_entity.pdbx_description
1 polymer ?
#
loop_
_entity_poly.entity_id
_entity_poly.type
_entity_poly.pdbx_seq_one_letter_code
_entity_poly.pdbx_strand_id
1 'polypeptide(L)'
;MFENQNHKEGPMRILISTMIALFSVSSFAYEDGTYSCKNANPDVPNSTYTLSTVNMGGVDIPVLKIVRYRASEDGRGFESTEIKGIPVYSKTGITEYMSLNRIYLQFEGDQLLNCVQ
;
A
#
# COMPACT_ATOMS: atom_id res chain seq x y z
N MET A 1 16.11 -58.33 53.18
CA MET A 1 15.83 -56.90 53.40
C MET A 1 16.27 -56.19 52.14
N PHE A 2 15.34 -55.93 51.22
CA PHE A 2 15.58 -55.10 50.03
C PHE A 2 14.37 -54.22 49.80
N GLU A 3 14.69 -52.96 49.56
CA GLU A 3 13.89 -51.77 49.79
C GLU A 3 13.04 -51.46 48.55
N ASN A 4 11.79 -51.11 48.79
CA ASN A 4 10.79 -50.81 47.77
C ASN A 4 10.92 -49.33 47.37
N GLN A 5 11.43 -49.04 46.16
CA GLN A 5 11.56 -47.67 45.67
C GLN A 5 10.42 -47.35 44.68
N ASN A 6 9.35 -46.77 45.23
CA ASN A 6 8.36 -46.00 44.49
C ASN A 6 9.01 -44.70 44.01
N HIS A 7 9.30 -44.58 42.71
CA HIS A 7 9.67 -43.29 42.12
C HIS A 7 8.44 -42.66 41.46
N LYS A 8 8.02 -41.52 42.03
CA LYS A 8 6.87 -40.72 41.64
C LYS A 8 7.10 -40.09 40.26
N GLU A 9 6.21 -40.34 39.32
CA GLU A 9 6.11 -39.59 38.09
C GLU A 9 5.60 -38.17 38.42
N GLY A 10 6.42 -37.16 38.14
CA GLY A 10 6.03 -35.75 38.25
C GLY A 10 5.22 -35.32 37.02
N PRO A 11 4.31 -34.33 37.15
CA PRO A 11 3.48 -33.90 36.04
C PRO A 11 4.31 -33.22 34.94
N MET A 12 4.27 -33.83 33.75
CA MET A 12 4.79 -33.30 32.49
C MET A 12 4.10 -31.95 32.19
N ARG A 13 4.83 -30.85 32.34
CA ARG A 13 4.38 -29.51 31.94
C ARG A 13 4.42 -29.43 30.41
N ILE A 14 3.27 -29.62 29.78
CA ILE A 14 3.04 -29.35 28.36
C ILE A 14 3.11 -27.82 28.20
N LEU A 15 4.26 -27.33 27.73
CA LEU A 15 4.40 -25.98 27.19
C LEU A 15 3.58 -25.92 25.89
N ILE A 16 2.33 -25.47 26.02
CA ILE A 16 1.52 -25.06 24.87
C ILE A 16 2.16 -23.79 24.34
N SER A 17 3.13 -23.95 23.43
CA SER A 17 3.64 -22.87 22.61
C SER A 17 2.49 -22.42 21.72
N THR A 18 1.78 -21.37 22.15
CA THR A 18 0.79 -20.69 21.34
C THR A 18 1.53 -20.06 20.16
N MET A 19 1.69 -20.84 19.08
CA MET A 19 2.02 -20.32 17.77
C MET A 19 0.90 -19.36 17.38
N ILE A 20 1.08 -18.08 17.72
CA ILE A 20 0.40 -16.99 17.06
C ILE A 20 0.92 -17.06 15.63
N ALA A 21 0.18 -17.78 14.78
CA ALA A 21 0.31 -17.63 13.35
C ALA A 21 0.04 -16.15 13.08
N LEU A 22 1.12 -15.39 12.87
CA LEU A 22 1.06 -14.07 12.26
C LEU A 22 0.46 -14.30 10.88
N PHE A 23 -0.87 -14.21 10.80
CA PHE A 23 -1.55 -13.96 9.55
C PHE A 23 -1.07 -12.60 9.09
N SER A 24 0.03 -12.59 8.35
CA SER A 24 0.43 -11.46 7.52
C SER A 24 -0.65 -11.31 6.47
N VAL A 25 -1.76 -10.67 6.85
CA VAL A 25 -2.59 -9.97 5.87
C VAL A 25 -1.62 -9.16 5.04
N SER A 26 -1.58 -9.46 3.74
CA SER A 26 -0.88 -8.67 2.77
C SER A 26 -1.48 -7.27 2.86
N SER A 27 -0.91 -6.43 3.73
CA SER A 27 -1.22 -5.02 3.74
C SER A 27 -0.75 -4.52 2.38
N PHE A 28 -1.65 -3.82 1.71
CA PHE A 28 -1.23 -2.94 0.64
C PHE A 28 -0.16 -2.00 1.22
N ALA A 29 0.89 -1.74 0.44
CA ALA A 29 1.95 -0.77 0.76
C ALA A 29 1.49 0.67 0.47
N TYR A 30 0.28 0.82 -0.07
CA TYR A 30 -0.46 2.06 -0.13
C TYR A 30 -1.56 2.06 0.94
N GLU A 31 -1.90 3.27 1.37
CA GLU A 31 -3.13 3.53 2.13
C GLU A 31 -4.13 4.26 1.23
N ASP A 32 -5.41 4.08 1.50
CA ASP A 32 -6.43 4.93 0.89
C ASP A 32 -6.19 6.38 1.32
N GLY A 33 -6.08 7.29 0.37
CA GLY A 33 -5.65 8.64 0.66
C GLY A 33 -5.33 9.47 -0.57
N THR A 34 -4.95 10.72 -0.33
CA THR A 34 -4.50 11.63 -1.39
C THR A 34 -3.02 11.93 -1.22
N TYR A 35 -2.26 11.54 -2.22
CA TYR A 35 -0.83 11.79 -2.35
C TYR A 35 -0.60 13.00 -3.25
N SER A 36 0.32 13.89 -2.88
CA SER A 36 0.65 15.08 -3.67
C SER A 36 2.08 15.01 -4.17
N CYS A 37 2.27 15.10 -5.49
CA CYS A 37 3.59 15.28 -6.09
C CYS A 37 3.82 16.76 -6.41
N LYS A 38 4.94 17.30 -5.91
CA LYS A 38 5.37 18.66 -6.26
C LYS A 38 5.64 18.78 -7.75
N ASN A 39 5.24 19.90 -8.33
CA ASN A 39 5.66 20.26 -9.68
C ASN A 39 7.06 20.90 -9.64
N ALA A 40 7.85 20.70 -10.69
CA ALA A 40 9.17 21.32 -10.83
C ALA A 40 9.05 22.86 -10.91
N ASN A 41 7.99 23.37 -11.53
CA ASN A 41 7.66 24.79 -11.50
C ASN A 41 6.81 25.11 -10.26
N PRO A 42 7.30 25.95 -9.32
CA PRO A 42 6.57 26.28 -8.09
C PRO A 42 5.26 27.05 -8.33
N ASP A 43 5.10 27.69 -9.49
CA ASP A 43 3.89 28.41 -9.87
C ASP A 43 2.79 27.49 -10.40
N VAL A 44 3.12 26.22 -10.70
CA VAL A 44 2.15 25.21 -11.13
C VAL A 44 1.71 24.39 -9.92
N PRO A 45 0.38 24.20 -9.71
CA PRO A 45 -0.11 23.40 -8.61
C PRO A 45 0.45 21.97 -8.60
N ASN A 46 0.58 21.42 -7.41
CA ASN A 46 1.00 20.03 -7.22
C ASN A 46 0.00 19.07 -7.88
N SER A 47 0.52 18.03 -8.53
CA SER A 47 -0.33 16.95 -9.03
C SER A 47 -0.81 16.11 -7.85
N THR A 48 -2.05 15.65 -7.89
CA THR A 48 -2.65 14.84 -6.84
C THR A 48 -3.02 13.46 -7.35
N TYR A 49 -2.86 12.46 -6.49
CA TYR A 49 -3.12 11.06 -6.75
C TYR A 49 -3.98 10.56 -5.58
N THR A 50 -5.28 10.42 -5.82
CA THR A 50 -6.22 9.93 -4.82
C THR A 50 -6.46 8.46 -5.08
N LEU A 51 -6.11 7.65 -4.10
CA LEU A 51 -6.33 6.22 -4.09
C LEU A 51 -7.45 5.91 -3.11
N SER A 52 -8.37 5.06 -3.53
CA SER A 52 -9.50 4.63 -2.72
C SER A 52 -9.85 3.20 -3.07
N THR A 53 -10.25 2.43 -2.07
CA THR A 53 -10.67 1.05 -2.24
C THR A 53 -12.19 0.98 -2.22
N VAL A 54 -12.77 0.37 -3.25
CA VAL A 54 -14.23 0.17 -3.34
C VAL A 54 -14.52 -1.31 -3.14
N ASN A 55 -15.39 -1.63 -2.18
CA ASN A 55 -15.87 -3.00 -2.01
C ASN A 55 -17.00 -3.29 -3.00
N MET A 56 -16.79 -4.26 -3.89
CA MET A 56 -17.78 -4.71 -4.86
C MET A 56 -18.01 -6.21 -4.70
N GLY A 57 -19.05 -6.56 -3.93
CA GLY A 57 -19.42 -7.96 -3.73
C GLY A 57 -18.41 -8.75 -2.88
N GLY A 58 -17.82 -8.11 -1.87
CA GLY A 58 -16.83 -8.74 -0.99
C GLY A 58 -15.40 -8.75 -1.55
N VAL A 59 -15.19 -8.17 -2.74
CA VAL A 59 -13.86 -7.95 -3.32
C VAL A 59 -13.50 -6.48 -3.20
N ASP A 60 -12.33 -6.20 -2.64
CA ASP A 60 -11.76 -4.86 -2.52
C ASP A 60 -11.02 -4.51 -3.81
N ILE A 61 -11.51 -3.47 -4.50
CA ILE A 61 -10.97 -3.03 -5.79
C ILE A 61 -10.34 -1.64 -5.62
N PRO A 62 -9.04 -1.48 -5.89
CA PRO A 62 -8.43 -0.16 -5.88
C PRO A 62 -8.97 0.67 -7.04
N VAL A 63 -9.22 1.94 -6.75
CA VAL A 63 -9.60 2.98 -7.71
C VAL A 63 -8.64 4.14 -7.55
N LEU A 64 -8.08 4.57 -8.67
CA LEU A 64 -7.10 5.64 -8.71
C LEU A 64 -7.67 6.83 -9.49
N LYS A 65 -7.65 8.00 -8.87
CA LYS A 65 -7.89 9.30 -9.48
C LYS A 65 -6.57 10.06 -9.53
N ILE A 66 -6.23 10.57 -10.69
CA ILE A 66 -5.04 11.38 -10.93
C ILE A 66 -5.49 12.75 -11.43
N VAL A 67 -5.01 13.81 -10.80
CA VAL A 67 -5.15 15.18 -11.29
C VAL A 67 -3.75 15.73 -11.52
N ARG A 68 -3.40 15.96 -12.79
CA ARG A 68 -2.13 16.55 -13.19
C ARG A 68 -2.32 17.99 -13.59
N TYR A 69 -1.38 18.83 -13.22
CA TYR A 69 -1.31 20.22 -13.65
C TYR A 69 -0.08 20.45 -14.52
N ARG A 70 -0.25 21.21 -15.59
CA ARG A 70 0.82 21.71 -16.44
C ARG A 70 0.62 23.19 -16.69
N ALA A 71 1.69 23.94 -16.94
CA ALA A 71 1.56 25.30 -17.45
C ALA A 71 0.80 25.27 -18.79
N SER A 72 -0.11 26.22 -19.02
CA SER A 72 -0.79 26.32 -20.31
C SER A 72 0.17 26.81 -21.39
N GLU A 73 0.02 26.31 -22.61
CA GLU A 73 0.85 26.68 -23.76
C GLU A 73 0.69 28.16 -24.15
N ASP A 74 -0.44 28.77 -23.79
CA ASP A 74 -0.71 30.19 -24.06
C ASP A 74 -0.20 31.15 -22.97
N GLY A 75 0.47 30.59 -21.93
CA GLY A 75 1.02 31.34 -20.81
C GLY A 75 -0.01 31.85 -19.80
N ARG A 76 -1.30 31.53 -19.95
CA ARG A 76 -2.36 32.00 -19.05
C ARG A 76 -2.76 30.92 -18.05
N GLY A 77 -1.90 30.74 -17.05
CA GLY A 77 -2.16 29.86 -15.92
C GLY A 77 -1.80 28.41 -16.20
N PHE A 78 -2.62 27.48 -15.73
CA PHE A 78 -2.35 26.06 -15.77
C PHE A 78 -3.56 25.27 -16.26
N GLU A 79 -3.28 24.16 -16.94
CA GLU A 79 -4.27 23.19 -17.37
C GLU A 79 -4.26 22.00 -16.43
N SER A 80 -5.47 21.51 -16.08
CA SER A 80 -5.63 20.28 -15.32
C SER A 80 -6.11 19.14 -16.20
N THR A 81 -5.47 17.98 -16.11
CA THR A 81 -5.98 16.72 -16.68
C THR A 81 -6.40 15.80 -15.55
N GLU A 82 -7.63 15.31 -15.60
CA GLU A 82 -8.16 14.32 -14.66
C GLU A 82 -8.24 12.94 -15.34
N ILE A 83 -7.67 11.92 -14.69
CA ILE A 83 -7.71 10.52 -15.13
C ILE A 83 -8.25 9.68 -13.97
N LYS A 84 -9.24 8.84 -14.23
CA LYS A 84 -9.86 7.94 -13.24
C LYS A 84 -9.96 6.53 -13.78
N GLY A 85 -9.75 5.54 -12.94
CA GLY A 85 -9.99 4.15 -13.30
C GLY A 85 -9.46 3.16 -12.28
N ILE A 86 -9.62 1.88 -12.62
CA ILE A 86 -9.06 0.76 -11.86
C ILE A 86 -7.62 0.57 -12.34
N PRO A 87 -6.60 0.80 -11.50
CA PRO A 87 -5.22 0.61 -11.89
C PRO A 87 -4.89 -0.89 -12.01
N VAL A 88 -3.95 -1.21 -12.89
CA VAL A 88 -3.29 -2.53 -12.86
C VAL A 88 -2.29 -2.51 -11.73
N TYR A 89 -2.39 -3.49 -10.83
CA TYR A 89 -1.58 -3.63 -9.63
C TYR A 89 -0.59 -4.80 -9.76
N SER A 90 0.65 -4.59 -9.30
CA SER A 90 1.63 -5.66 -9.09
C SER A 90 2.48 -5.39 -7.85
N LYS A 91 3.01 -6.46 -7.23
CA LYS A 91 3.82 -6.41 -6.01
C LYS A 91 5.09 -7.24 -6.16
N THR A 92 6.23 -6.69 -5.74
CA THR A 92 7.51 -7.40 -5.68
C THR A 92 8.16 -7.12 -4.32
N GLY A 93 8.12 -8.10 -3.41
CA GLY A 93 8.60 -7.92 -2.04
C GLY A 93 7.73 -6.92 -1.27
N ILE A 94 8.35 -5.85 -0.75
CA ILE A 94 7.66 -4.75 -0.05
C ILE A 94 7.19 -3.63 -0.98
N THR A 95 7.57 -3.67 -2.26
CA THR A 95 7.27 -2.61 -3.23
C THR A 95 5.99 -2.93 -3.99
N GLU A 96 5.15 -1.91 -4.16
CA GLU A 96 3.92 -1.99 -4.94
C GLU A 96 3.94 -1.02 -6.11
N TYR A 97 3.39 -1.50 -7.22
CA TYR A 97 3.33 -0.80 -8.47
C TYR A 97 1.89 -0.70 -8.92
N MET A 98 1.48 0.52 -9.26
CA MET A 98 0.19 0.77 -9.87
C MET A 98 0.37 1.45 -11.21
N SER A 99 -0.41 1.02 -12.19
CA SER A 99 -0.45 1.70 -13.49
C SER A 99 -1.86 2.00 -13.96
N LEU A 100 -2.05 3.22 -14.45
CA LEU A 100 -3.31 3.68 -15.06
C LEU A 100 -2.99 4.49 -16.31
N ASN A 101 -3.44 4.02 -17.46
CA ASN A 101 -3.33 4.72 -18.75
C ASN A 101 -1.93 5.30 -19.02
N ARG A 102 -0.88 4.45 -18.90
CA ARG A 102 0.56 4.76 -19.05
C ARG A 102 1.21 5.56 -17.92
N ILE A 103 0.47 5.93 -16.88
CA ILE A 103 1.04 6.49 -15.66
C ILE A 103 1.45 5.33 -14.76
N TYR A 104 2.71 5.31 -14.36
CA TYR A 104 3.27 4.35 -13.42
C TYR A 104 3.48 5.06 -12.08
N LEU A 105 3.01 4.46 -10.98
CA LEU A 105 3.19 4.92 -9.61
C LEU A 105 3.94 3.84 -8.82
N GLN A 106 4.92 4.24 -8.02
CA GLN A 106 5.74 3.37 -7.18
C GLN A 106 5.61 3.80 -5.72
N PHE A 107 5.25 2.85 -4.85
CA PHE A 107 5.11 3.09 -3.41
C PHE A 107 6.13 2.29 -2.59
N GLU A 108 6.63 2.89 -1.52
CA GLU A 108 7.44 2.24 -0.47
C GLU A 108 7.06 2.85 0.89
N GLY A 109 6.51 2.05 1.79
CA GLY A 109 6.13 2.48 3.14
C GLY A 109 5.23 3.72 3.16
N ASP A 110 4.06 3.63 2.51
CA ASP A 110 3.04 4.69 2.41
C ASP A 110 3.49 5.96 1.66
N GLN A 111 4.67 5.96 1.04
CA GLN A 111 5.20 7.09 0.28
C GLN A 111 5.19 6.83 -1.22
N LEU A 112 4.79 7.83 -2.00
CA LEU A 112 4.87 7.82 -3.47
C LEU A 112 6.27 8.26 -3.90
N LEU A 113 7.08 7.31 -4.40
CA LEU A 113 8.51 7.51 -4.66
C LEU A 113 8.82 8.15 -6.02
N ASN A 114 8.03 7.84 -7.04
CA ASN A 114 8.31 8.24 -8.42
C ASN A 114 7.53 9.50 -8.85
N CYS A 115 7.28 10.39 -7.91
CA CYS A 115 7.05 11.80 -8.23
C CYS A 115 8.32 12.34 -8.89
N VAL A 116 8.42 12.35 -10.22
CA VAL A 116 9.57 12.94 -10.89
C VAL A 116 9.64 14.44 -10.52
N GLN A 117 10.76 14.80 -9.87
CA GLN A 117 11.21 16.14 -9.49
C GLN A 117 11.62 16.96 -10.71
#